data_AF-A0A356U887-F1
#
_entry.id   AF-A0A356U887-F1
#
_cell.length_a   1.000
_cell.length_b   1.000
_cell.length_c   1.000
_cell.angle_alpha   90.00
_cell.angle_beta   90.00
_cell.angle_gamma   90.00
#
_symmetry.space_group_name_H-M   'P 1'
#
loop_
_entity.id
_entity.type
_entity.pdbx_description
1 polymer ?
#
loop_
_entity_poly.entity_id
_entity_poly.type
_entity_poly.pdbx_seq_one_letter_code
_entity_poly.pdbx_strand_id
1 'polypeptide(L)'
;METMIINQQNKINYGKDLQQVIINVCNAVSKIVHLPENSEVSIMIVDNSYIQELNFIYRQQNRPTDVLSFAMNELSDDEPEYDSSEQLNILGDIVLSLEQASLQSSEYGHSLERELGYLVAHG
;
A
#
# COMPACT_ATOMS: atom_id res chain seq x y z
N MET A 1 -6.46 12.37 4.28
CA MET A 1 -5.49 11.73 3.40
C MET A 1 -6.21 11.28 2.14
N GLU A 2 -5.70 11.70 1.00
CA GLU A 2 -6.12 11.20 -0.32
C GLU A 2 -5.51 9.82 -0.57
N THR A 3 -6.29 8.92 -1.16
CA THR A 3 -5.85 7.55 -1.46
C THR A 3 -6.15 7.24 -2.92
N MET A 4 -5.10 7.16 -3.72
CA MET A 4 -5.20 6.73 -5.11
C MET A 4 -5.08 5.21 -5.17
N ILE A 5 -5.96 4.54 -5.92
CA ILE A 5 -5.93 3.08 -6.05
C ILE A 5 -5.91 2.71 -7.53
N ILE A 6 -4.88 1.95 -7.93
CA ILE A 6 -4.71 1.48 -9.30
C ILE A 6 -4.68 -0.04 -9.29
N ASN A 7 -5.66 -0.67 -9.94
CA ASN A 7 -5.65 -2.12 -10.13
C ASN A 7 -5.03 -2.47 -11.49
N GLN A 8 -3.86 -3.11 -11.48
CA GLN A 8 -3.11 -3.55 -12.67
C GLN A 8 -3.14 -5.07 -12.90
N GLN A 9 -3.98 -5.80 -12.18
CA GLN A 9 -4.12 -7.25 -12.33
C GLN A 9 -5.54 -7.68 -12.71
N ASN A 10 -5.65 -8.93 -13.17
CA ASN A 10 -6.91 -9.59 -13.52
C ASN A 10 -7.02 -11.04 -12.99
N LYS A 11 -6.16 -11.44 -12.05
CA LYS A 11 -6.09 -12.77 -11.43
C LYS A 11 -7.12 -12.96 -10.33
N ILE A 12 -7.35 -11.93 -9.52
CA ILE A 12 -8.32 -11.91 -8.42
C ILE A 12 -9.36 -10.82 -8.69
N ASN A 13 -10.63 -11.14 -8.46
CA ASN A 13 -11.71 -10.18 -8.62
C ASN A 13 -11.56 -9.02 -7.62
N TYR A 14 -11.34 -7.82 -8.15
CA TYR A 14 -11.26 -6.60 -7.37
C TYR A 14 -12.56 -5.81 -7.48
N GLY A 15 -13.38 -5.89 -6.44
CA GLY A 15 -14.68 -5.23 -6.34
C GLY A 15 -14.69 -4.03 -5.40
N LYS A 16 -15.85 -3.36 -5.33
CA LYS A 16 -16.07 -2.19 -4.46
C LYS A 16 -15.80 -2.48 -2.98
N ASP A 17 -16.05 -3.70 -2.53
CA ASP A 17 -15.85 -4.07 -1.11
C ASP A 17 -14.37 -4.02 -0.72
N LEU A 18 -13.48 -4.60 -1.55
CA LEU A 18 -12.04 -4.54 -1.36
C LEU A 18 -11.50 -3.10 -1.48
N GLN A 19 -12.02 -2.33 -2.44
CA GLN A 19 -11.68 -0.91 -2.56
C GLN A 19 -12.03 -0.13 -1.29
N GLN A 20 -13.21 -0.38 -0.71
CA GLN A 20 -13.65 0.30 0.49
C GLN A 20 -12.82 -0.09 1.71
N VAL A 21 -12.36 -1.34 1.80
CA VAL A 21 -11.41 -1.79 2.84
C VAL A 21 -10.15 -0.95 2.80
N ILE A 22 -9.51 -0.82 1.63
CA ILE A 22 -8.29 -0.02 1.46
C ILE A 22 -8.52 1.41 1.94
N ILE A 23 -9.58 2.07 1.43
CA ILE A 23 -9.90 3.46 1.78
C ILE A 23 -10.16 3.61 3.29
N ASN A 24 -10.89 2.67 3.90
CA ASN A 24 -11.21 2.73 5.33
C ASN A 24 -9.95 2.59 6.19
N VAL A 25 -9.05 1.67 5.83
CA VAL A 25 -7.81 1.44 6.57
C VAL A 25 -6.87 2.64 6.44
N CYS A 26 -6.64 3.14 5.22
CA CYS A 26 -5.84 4.35 5.00
C CYS A 26 -6.38 5.54 5.82
N ASN A 27 -7.70 5.76 5.82
CA ASN A 27 -8.32 6.81 6.62
C ASN A 27 -8.21 6.59 8.14
N ALA A 28 -8.24 5.34 8.60
CA ALA A 28 -8.06 5.02 10.01
C ALA A 28 -6.60 5.26 10.44
N VAL A 29 -5.64 4.76 9.67
CA VAL A 29 -4.20 4.90 9.92
C VAL A 29 -3.81 6.38 9.95
N SER A 30 -4.21 7.16 8.94
CA SER A 30 -3.91 8.60 8.88
C SER A 30 -4.40 9.38 10.10
N LYS A 31 -5.56 9.02 10.67
CA LYS A 31 -6.07 9.61 11.91
C LYS A 31 -5.27 9.18 13.13
N ILE A 32 -4.94 7.89 13.25
CA ILE A 32 -4.20 7.34 14.40
C ILE A 32 -2.81 7.95 14.49
N VAL A 33 -2.12 8.08 13.36
CA VAL A 33 -0.75 8.60 13.29
C VAL A 33 -0.70 10.13 13.07
N HIS A 34 -1.85 10.80 13.09
CA HIS A 34 -1.98 12.26 12.98
C HIS A 34 -1.32 12.85 11.72
N LEU A 35 -1.53 12.21 10.57
CA LEU A 35 -1.02 12.73 9.30
C LEU A 35 -1.68 14.07 8.93
N PRO A 36 -0.95 14.98 8.28
CA PRO A 36 -1.51 16.19 7.69
C PRO A 36 -2.70 15.89 6.76
N GLU A 37 -3.70 16.77 6.73
CA GLU A 37 -4.92 16.56 5.92
C GLU A 37 -4.61 16.42 4.42
N ASN A 38 -3.60 17.15 3.95
CA ASN A 38 -3.07 17.17 2.58
C ASN A 38 -2.09 16.01 2.27
N SER A 39 -2.13 14.92 3.05
CA SER A 39 -1.34 13.72 2.75
C SER A 39 -1.95 12.89 1.63
N GLU A 40 -1.11 12.24 0.83
CA GLU A 40 -1.50 11.36 -0.25
C GLU A 40 -0.72 10.03 -0.18
N VAL A 41 -1.41 8.92 -0.44
CA VAL A 41 -0.80 7.60 -0.65
C VAL A 41 -1.35 6.94 -1.90
N SER A 42 -0.48 6.26 -2.64
CA SER A 42 -0.84 5.47 -3.81
C SER A 42 -0.82 3.98 -3.47
N ILE A 43 -1.89 3.27 -3.82
CA ILE A 43 -2.02 1.83 -3.65
C ILE A 43 -2.08 1.19 -5.03
N MET A 44 -1.07 0.38 -5.36
CA MET A 44 -1.03 -0.36 -6.62
C MET A 44 -1.29 -1.84 -6.36
N ILE A 45 -2.36 -2.36 -6.97
CA ILE A 45 -2.73 -3.77 -6.87
C ILE A 45 -2.22 -4.50 -8.10
N VAL A 46 -1.39 -5.51 -7.89
CA VAL A 46 -0.63 -6.22 -8.94
C VAL A 46 -0.76 -7.73 -8.81
N ASP A 47 -0.26 -8.45 -9.80
CA ASP A 47 -0.15 -9.91 -9.77
C ASP A 47 1.19 -10.36 -9.16
N ASN A 48 1.30 -11.67 -8.91
CA ASN A 48 2.50 -12.27 -8.35
C ASN A 48 3.74 -12.10 -9.23
N SER A 49 3.57 -12.10 -10.55
CA SER A 49 4.69 -11.96 -11.48
C SER A 49 5.32 -10.58 -11.35
N TYR A 50 4.49 -9.54 -11.32
CA TYR A 50 4.93 -8.16 -11.22
C TYR A 50 5.56 -7.85 -9.86
N ILE A 51 4.93 -8.26 -8.74
CA ILE A 51 5.50 -8.00 -7.42
C ILE A 51 6.79 -8.80 -7.17
N GLN A 52 6.94 -9.98 -7.79
CA GLN A 52 8.18 -10.76 -7.74
C GLN A 52 9.32 -10.03 -8.45
N GLU A 53 9.03 -9.41 -9.60
CA GLU A 53 10.00 -8.59 -10.33
C GLU A 53 10.46 -7.41 -9.46
N LEU A 54 9.52 -6.69 -8.84
CA LEU A 54 9.86 -5.61 -7.90
C LEU A 54 10.66 -6.13 -6.69
N ASN A 55 10.25 -7.24 -6.10
CA ASN A 55 10.94 -7.82 -4.95
C ASN A 55 12.38 -8.25 -5.30
N PHE A 56 12.60 -8.69 -6.54
CA PHE A 56 13.94 -8.93 -7.04
C PHE A 56 14.71 -7.63 -7.23
N ILE A 57 14.17 -6.65 -7.96
CA ILE A 57 14.84 -5.38 -8.28
C ILE A 57 15.25 -4.62 -7.00
N TYR A 58 14.35 -4.52 -6.02
CA TYR A 58 14.54 -3.65 -4.86
C TYR A 58 15.05 -4.37 -3.62
N ARG A 59 14.86 -5.70 -3.51
CA ARG A 59 15.25 -6.49 -2.31
C ARG A 59 16.14 -7.69 -2.63
N GLN A 60 16.49 -7.92 -3.90
CA GLN A 60 17.25 -9.08 -4.37
C GLN A 60 16.59 -10.42 -4.00
N GLN A 61 15.26 -10.45 -3.87
CA GLN A 61 14.46 -11.63 -3.54
C GLN A 61 13.69 -12.11 -4.76
N ASN A 62 14.15 -13.19 -5.41
CA ASN A 62 13.45 -13.77 -6.57
C ASN A 62 12.27 -14.66 -6.16
N ARG A 63 11.29 -14.07 -5.48
CA ARG A 63 10.02 -14.71 -5.10
C ARG A 63 8.93 -13.64 -4.94
N PRO A 64 7.65 -13.96 -5.16
CA PRO A 64 6.57 -13.02 -4.86
C PRO A 64 6.55 -12.70 -3.36
N THR A 65 6.03 -11.52 -3.04
CA THR A 65 5.70 -11.08 -1.67
C THR A 65 4.30 -10.50 -1.67
N ASP A 66 3.72 -10.31 -0.50
CA ASP A 66 2.39 -9.74 -0.28
C ASP A 66 2.33 -8.23 -0.47
N VAL A 67 3.30 -7.51 0.10
CA VAL A 67 3.38 -6.05 0.07
C VAL A 67 4.82 -5.55 -0.08
N LEU A 68 4.98 -4.44 -0.79
CA LEU A 68 6.20 -3.61 -0.84
C LEU A 68 5.80 -2.13 -0.68
N SER A 69 6.55 -1.39 0.13
CA SER A 69 6.33 0.04 0.34
C SER A 69 7.52 0.84 -0.20
N PHE A 70 7.22 1.91 -0.95
CA PHE A 70 8.20 2.81 -1.56
C PHE A 70 7.91 4.23 -1.07
N ALA A 71 8.70 4.70 -0.11
CA ALA A 71 8.52 6.04 0.47
C ALA A 71 9.07 7.11 -0.48
N MET A 72 8.32 8.21 -0.66
CA MET A 72 8.79 9.42 -1.37
C MET A 72 9.36 10.46 -0.40
N ASN A 73 8.90 10.47 0.84
CA ASN A 73 9.30 11.42 1.88
C ASN A 73 10.50 10.96 2.71
N GLU A 74 11.54 10.39 2.09
CA GLU A 74 12.84 10.38 2.77
C GLU A 74 13.40 11.82 2.71
N LEU A 75 12.90 12.68 3.60
CA LEU A 75 13.61 13.88 3.99
C LEU A 75 14.95 13.39 4.54
N SER A 76 16.03 13.56 3.76
CA SER A 76 17.37 13.46 4.30
C SER A 76 17.47 14.38 5.51
N ASP A 77 18.03 13.89 6.62
CA ASP A 77 18.25 14.63 7.88
C ASP A 77 18.96 15.99 7.70
N ASP A 78 19.50 16.27 6.51
CA ASP A 78 20.21 17.48 6.11
C ASP A 78 19.36 18.52 5.33
N GLU A 79 18.08 18.25 5.02
CA GLU A 79 17.24 19.25 4.36
C GLU A 79 16.56 20.18 5.38
N PRO A 80 16.67 21.51 5.19
CA PRO A 80 16.01 22.46 6.09
C PRO A 80 14.51 22.23 6.08
N GLU A 81 13.88 22.22 7.26
CA GLU A 81 12.42 22.25 7.42
C GLU A 81 11.86 23.45 6.66
N TYR A 82 11.49 23.23 5.40
CA TYR A 82 10.77 24.21 4.61
C TYR A 82 9.35 24.22 5.17
N ASP A 83 8.88 25.40 5.59
CA ASP A 83 7.48 25.62 5.99
C ASP A 83 6.58 25.27 4.80
N SER A 84 6.08 24.04 4.82
CA SER A 84 5.45 23.32 3.71
C SER A 84 3.96 23.13 3.97
N SER A 85 3.35 24.05 4.74
CA SER A 85 1.93 24.02 5.10
C SER A 85 0.98 24.03 3.88
N GLU A 86 1.48 24.32 2.67
CA GLU A 86 0.74 24.29 1.41
C GLU A 86 1.17 23.19 0.42
N GLN A 87 2.22 22.41 0.70
CA GLN A 87 2.70 21.35 -0.20
C GLN A 87 2.03 20.02 0.14
N LEU A 88 1.49 19.33 -0.89
CA LEU A 88 0.97 17.97 -0.78
C LEU A 88 2.01 17.05 -0.12
N ASN A 89 1.61 16.40 0.97
CA ASN A 89 2.46 15.47 1.71
C ASN A 89 2.38 14.07 1.07
N ILE A 90 3.19 13.83 0.04
CA ILE A 90 3.17 12.59 -0.75
C ILE A 90 3.95 11.50 -0.02
N LEU A 91 3.25 10.53 0.59
CA LEU A 91 3.90 9.46 1.36
C LEU A 91 4.66 8.48 0.45
N GLY A 92 4.12 8.19 -0.74
CA GLY A 92 4.67 7.26 -1.71
C GLY A 92 3.68 6.16 -2.11
N ASP A 93 4.23 4.99 -2.46
CA ASP A 93 3.49 3.88 -3.04
C ASP A 93 3.50 2.63 -2.14
N ILE A 94 2.35 1.98 -2.02
CA ILE A 94 2.20 0.63 -1.47
C ILE A 94 1.76 -0.30 -2.60
N VAL A 95 2.56 -1.32 -2.89
CA VAL A 95 2.30 -2.30 -3.95
C VAL A 95 1.88 -3.62 -3.34
N LEU A 96 0.69 -4.11 -3.69
CA LEU A 96 0.03 -5.26 -3.07
C LEU A 96 -0.26 -6.36 -4.10
N SER A 97 0.06 -7.62 -3.76
CA SER A 97 -0.42 -8.78 -4.53
C SER A 97 -1.69 -9.35 -3.93
N LEU A 98 -2.81 -9.26 -4.66
CA LEU A 98 -4.06 -9.91 -4.24
C LEU A 98 -3.98 -11.43 -4.28
N GLU A 99 -3.12 -12.01 -5.13
CA GLU A 99 -2.90 -13.45 -5.14
C GLU A 99 -2.23 -13.91 -3.84
N GLN A 100 -1.21 -13.19 -3.35
CA GLN A 100 -0.59 -13.49 -2.06
C GLN A 100 -1.57 -13.26 -0.90
N ALA A 101 -2.28 -12.13 -0.89
CA ALA A 101 -3.29 -11.85 0.13
C ALA A 101 -4.40 -12.94 0.16
N SER A 102 -4.80 -13.46 -1.01
CA SER A 102 -5.79 -14.55 -1.11
C SER A 102 -5.24 -15.88 -0.58
N LEU A 103 -3.96 -16.17 -0.81
CA LEU A 103 -3.30 -17.35 -0.27
C LEU A 103 -3.20 -17.26 1.26
N GLN A 104 -2.66 -16.14 1.76
CA GLN A 104 -2.47 -15.88 3.19
C GLN A 104 -3.79 -15.88 3.96
N SER A 105 -4.84 -15.24 3.44
CA SER A 105 -6.15 -15.25 4.07
C SER A 105 -6.72 -16.67 4.22
N SER A 106 -6.51 -17.51 3.20
CA SER A 106 -6.90 -18.92 3.25
C SER A 106 -6.07 -19.71 4.28
N GLU A 107 -4.76 -19.51 4.32
CA GLU A 107 -3.84 -20.17 5.25
C GLU A 107 -4.09 -19.76 6.71
N TYR A 108 -4.39 -18.48 6.94
CA TYR A 108 -4.63 -17.91 8.27
C TYR A 108 -6.10 -17.99 8.71
N GLY A 109 -6.98 -18.54 7.87
CA GLY A 109 -8.37 -18.83 8.22
C GLY A 109 -9.24 -17.58 8.40
N HIS A 110 -9.01 -16.53 7.61
CA HIS A 110 -9.84 -15.32 7.62
C HIS A 110 -10.16 -14.82 6.22
N SER A 111 -10.94 -13.74 6.09
CA SER A 111 -11.38 -13.26 4.79
C SER A 111 -10.30 -12.44 4.07
N LEU A 112 -10.37 -12.38 2.73
CA LEU A 112 -9.47 -11.57 1.91
C LEU A 112 -9.52 -10.08 2.31
N GLU A 113 -10.71 -9.58 2.66
CA GLU A 113 -10.90 -8.22 3.16
C GLU A 113 -10.07 -7.96 4.42
N ARG A 114 -10.05 -8.93 5.35
CA ARG A 114 -9.27 -8.79 6.58
C ARG A 114 -7.78 -8.77 6.29
N GLU A 115 -7.29 -9.67 5.44
CA GLU A 115 -5.86 -9.72 5.09
C GLU A 115 -5.43 -8.48 4.31
N LEU A 116 -6.21 -8.05 3.32
CA LEU A 116 -5.97 -6.83 2.58
C LEU A 116 -5.90 -5.63 3.52
N GLY A 117 -6.83 -5.53 4.47
CA GLY A 117 -6.81 -4.45 5.47
C GLY A 117 -5.57 -4.50 6.37
N TYR A 118 -5.10 -5.69 6.74
CA TYR A 118 -3.85 -5.86 7.47
C TYR A 118 -2.64 -5.41 6.65
N LEU A 119 -2.53 -5.84 5.39
CA LEU A 119 -1.40 -5.48 4.51
C LEU A 119 -1.36 -3.98 4.21
N VAL A 120 -2.51 -3.33 4.01
CA VAL A 120 -2.60 -1.87 3.82
C VAL A 120 -2.19 -1.10 5.08
N ALA A 121 -2.49 -1.63 6.27
CA ALA A 121 -2.06 -1.00 7.53
C ALA A 121 -0.57 -1.26 7.84
N HIS A 122 -0.02 -2.37 7.34
CA HIS A 122 1.37 -2.76 7.54
C HIS A 122 2.33 -2.03 6.61
N GLY A 123 1.92 -1.84 5.35
CA GLY A 123 2.69 -1.12 4.33
C GLY A 123 2.79 0.36 4.62
#